data_AF-A0A1V1TDU2-F1
#
_entry.id   AF-A0A1V1TDU2-F1
#
_cell.length_a   1.000
_cell.length_b   1.000
_cell.length_c   1.000
_cell.angle_alpha   90.00
_cell.angle_beta   90.00
_cell.angle_gamma   90.00
#
_symmetry.space_group_name_H-M   'P 1'
#
loop_
_entity.id
_entity.type
_entity.pdbx_description
1 polymer ?
#
loop_
_entity_poly.entity_id
_entity_poly.type
_entity_poly.pdbx_seq_one_letter_code
_entity_poly.pdbx_strand_id
1 'polypeptide(L)'
;MCASSRSFLSTTRSPALWKSSSPYLVCYNSSCSSLTAFWPCTHHSTAIEPGGYLQWGEPDLESLRFDTTKPEAKTDNLRELFSLLSVQDPRLKPTRINHLDKIFTNSGFVEVERVTRDAPPHLAFMFHEAGLMIHEQIARKTKNEYMAGELNRLLPAAVEETRLGAYVT
;
A
#
# COMPACT_ATOMS: atom_id res chain seq x y z
N MET A 1 -40.58 19.32 -24.60
CA MET A 1 -41.74 19.86 -23.86
C MET A 1 -42.46 18.70 -23.19
N CYS A 2 -42.71 18.84 -21.87
CA CYS A 2 -43.59 18.07 -20.95
C CYS A 2 -43.39 16.54 -20.80
N ALA A 3 -43.46 15.92 -19.62
CA ALA A 3 -43.62 16.34 -18.22
C ALA A 3 -43.24 15.14 -17.30
N SER A 4 -42.40 15.34 -16.28
CA SER A 4 -42.71 15.34 -14.83
C SER A 4 -43.50 14.16 -14.24
N SER A 5 -42.86 13.39 -13.36
CA SER A 5 -43.35 13.17 -11.98
C SER A 5 -42.27 12.48 -11.12
N ARG A 6 -42.08 13.00 -9.91
CA ARG A 6 -41.22 12.44 -8.85
C ARG A 6 -41.95 11.28 -8.17
N SER A 7 -41.21 10.25 -7.80
CA SER A 7 -41.52 9.42 -6.63
C SER A 7 -40.25 9.25 -5.81
N PHE A 8 -40.23 9.96 -4.68
CA PHE A 8 -39.30 9.77 -3.59
C PHE A 8 -39.74 8.49 -2.87
N LEU A 9 -38.95 7.41 -2.98
CA LEU A 9 -39.09 6.24 -2.11
C LEU A 9 -37.77 6.06 -1.37
N SER A 10 -37.73 6.69 -0.19
CA SER A 10 -36.89 6.28 0.93
C SER A 10 -37.10 4.78 1.14
N THR A 11 -36.09 3.98 0.82
CA THR A 11 -35.99 2.60 1.30
C THR A 11 -34.60 2.41 1.86
N THR A 12 -34.51 2.49 3.18
CA THR A 12 -33.44 1.92 3.99
C THR A 12 -33.13 0.50 3.52
N ARG A 13 -31.96 0.30 2.89
CA ARG A 13 -31.40 -1.04 2.66
C ARG A 13 -30.15 -1.21 3.52
N SER A 14 -30.30 -2.12 4.47
CA SER A 14 -29.25 -2.77 5.27
C SER A 14 -28.05 -3.21 4.40
N PRO A 15 -26.83 -3.31 4.95
CA PRO A 15 -25.63 -3.60 4.18
C PRO A 15 -25.68 -5.04 3.67
N ALA A 16 -25.87 -5.21 2.37
CA ALA A 16 -25.76 -6.50 1.71
C ALA A 16 -24.30 -6.95 1.73
N LEU A 17 -24.04 -8.10 2.37
CA LEU A 17 -22.83 -8.89 2.19
C LEU A 17 -22.64 -9.19 0.70
N TRP A 18 -21.59 -8.64 0.09
CA TRP A 18 -21.18 -9.00 -1.26
C TRP A 18 -20.37 -10.30 -1.21
N LYS A 19 -21.00 -11.40 -1.60
CA LYS A 19 -20.29 -12.65 -1.91
C LYS A 19 -19.63 -12.48 -3.27
N SER A 20 -18.32 -12.22 -3.28
CA SER A 20 -17.49 -12.30 -4.48
C SER A 20 -17.23 -13.76 -4.85
N SER A 21 -17.51 -14.12 -6.10
CA SER A 21 -17.17 -15.41 -6.71
C SER A 21 -15.96 -15.32 -7.65
N SER A 22 -14.99 -14.45 -7.33
CA SER A 22 -13.69 -14.40 -8.00
C SER A 22 -12.57 -14.54 -6.97
N PRO A 23 -11.69 -15.57 -7.07
CA PRO A 23 -10.74 -15.90 -6.01
C PRO A 23 -9.51 -14.96 -5.93
N TYR A 24 -9.42 -13.93 -6.77
CA TYR A 24 -8.26 -13.03 -6.77
C TYR A 24 -8.67 -11.56 -6.94
N LEU A 25 -9.32 -10.99 -5.93
CA LEU A 25 -9.25 -9.55 -5.64
C LEU A 25 -9.91 -9.29 -4.29
N VAL A 26 -9.15 -9.54 -3.23
CA VAL A 26 -9.49 -9.09 -1.88
C VAL A 26 -8.60 -7.89 -1.57
N CYS A 27 -9.09 -6.69 -1.85
CA CYS A 27 -8.56 -5.47 -1.24
C CYS A 27 -9.51 -5.04 -0.13
N TYR A 28 -9.54 -5.81 0.96
CA TYR A 28 -10.08 -5.33 2.21
C TYR A 28 -8.93 -4.81 3.06
N ASN A 29 -8.47 -3.59 2.81
CA ASN A 29 -7.77 -2.87 3.88
C ASN A 29 -7.77 -1.35 3.69
N SER A 30 -8.24 -0.67 4.73
CA SER A 30 -8.38 0.78 4.88
C SER A 30 -7.05 1.54 4.98
N SER A 31 -5.92 0.86 4.72
CA SER A 31 -4.60 1.23 5.24
C SER A 31 -3.53 1.45 4.18
N CYS A 32 -3.89 1.48 2.89
CA CYS A 32 -2.96 1.77 1.80
C CYS A 32 -3.47 2.97 0.99
N SER A 33 -2.54 3.69 0.36
CA SER A 33 -2.93 4.58 -0.73
C SER A 33 -3.56 3.74 -1.83
N SER A 34 -4.81 4.01 -2.16
CA SER A 34 -5.57 3.24 -3.14
C SER A 34 -6.11 4.13 -4.23
N LEU A 35 -6.04 3.65 -5.46
CA LEU A 35 -6.70 4.25 -6.60
C LEU A 35 -7.77 3.30 -7.12
N THR A 36 -8.99 3.78 -7.24
CA THR A 36 -10.12 3.03 -7.81
C THR A 36 -10.53 3.70 -9.11
N ALA A 37 -10.78 2.91 -10.15
CA ALA A 37 -11.17 3.42 -11.47
C ALA A 37 -12.20 2.49 -12.14
N PHE A 38 -13.19 3.06 -12.81
CA PHE A 38 -14.23 2.35 -13.55
C PHE A 38 -13.92 2.34 -15.05
N TRP A 39 -14.18 1.22 -15.73
CA TRP A 39 -13.94 1.09 -17.17
C TRP A 39 -15.24 1.23 -18.00
N PRO A 40 -15.47 2.37 -18.68
CA PRO A 40 -16.67 2.63 -19.46
C PRO A 40 -16.50 2.12 -20.90
N CYS A 41 -16.56 0.80 -21.09
CA CYS A 41 -17.00 0.04 -22.27
C CYS A 41 -16.68 0.49 -23.73
N THR A 42 -15.90 1.52 -24.03
CA THR A 42 -15.85 2.11 -25.39
C THR A 42 -14.55 1.92 -26.15
N HIS A 43 -13.49 1.40 -25.52
CA HIS A 43 -12.29 0.91 -26.20
C HIS A 43 -11.80 -0.41 -25.61
N HIS A 44 -11.16 -1.21 -26.47
CA HIS A 44 -10.72 -2.57 -26.19
C HIS A 44 -9.46 -2.54 -25.30
N SER A 45 -9.61 -2.48 -23.97
CA SER A 45 -8.60 -3.03 -23.07
C SER A 45 -8.95 -4.51 -22.86
N THR A 46 -8.01 -5.40 -23.17
CA THR A 46 -8.27 -6.85 -23.26
C THR A 46 -8.26 -7.56 -21.91
N ALA A 47 -8.00 -6.85 -20.81
CA ALA A 47 -7.77 -7.45 -19.49
C ALA A 47 -8.90 -7.22 -18.47
N ILE A 48 -9.81 -6.26 -18.71
CA ILE A 48 -10.93 -5.95 -17.81
C ILE A 48 -12.21 -6.04 -18.62
N GLU A 49 -13.17 -6.82 -18.13
CA GLU A 49 -14.49 -6.89 -18.77
C GLU A 49 -15.14 -5.50 -18.82
N PRO A 50 -15.87 -5.16 -19.89
CA PRO A 50 -16.62 -3.91 -19.96
C PRO A 50 -17.50 -3.71 -18.70
N GLY A 51 -17.35 -2.59 -18.00
CA GLY A 51 -18.03 -2.32 -16.73
C GLY A 51 -17.30 -2.81 -15.47
N GLY A 52 -16.06 -3.30 -15.61
CA GLY A 52 -15.21 -3.69 -14.47
C GLY A 52 -14.57 -2.52 -13.74
N TYR A 53 -14.08 -2.81 -12.52
CA TYR A 53 -13.35 -1.88 -11.67
C TYR A 53 -11.89 -2.31 -11.54
N LEU A 54 -10.98 -1.34 -11.53
CA LEU A 54 -9.59 -1.53 -11.19
C LEU A 54 -9.31 -0.87 -9.84
N GLN A 55 -8.80 -1.64 -8.89
CA GLN A 55 -8.29 -1.12 -7.63
C GLN A 55 -6.78 -1.38 -7.57
N TRP A 56 -6.00 -0.31 -7.39
CA TRP A 56 -4.56 -0.36 -7.23
C TRP A 56 -4.20 0.15 -5.84
N GLY A 57 -3.28 -0.52 -5.14
CA GLY A 57 -2.77 -0.07 -3.86
C GLY A 57 -1.26 -0.24 -3.79
N GLU A 58 -0.55 0.80 -3.34
CA GLU A 58 0.90 0.78 -3.20
C GLU A 58 1.36 1.47 -1.90
N PRO A 59 2.45 0.97 -1.28
CA PRO A 59 3.07 1.64 -0.14
C PRO A 59 3.76 2.93 -0.59
N ASP A 60 3.69 3.98 0.24
CA ASP A 60 4.37 5.25 0.01
C ASP A 60 5.68 5.31 0.82
N LEU A 61 6.75 4.79 0.23
CA LEU A 61 8.06 4.80 0.90
C LEU A 61 8.74 6.17 0.93
N GLU A 62 8.23 7.19 0.22
CA GLU A 62 8.76 8.56 0.31
C GLU A 62 8.29 9.25 1.59
N SER A 63 7.08 8.92 2.05
CA SER A 63 6.51 9.43 3.30
C SER A 63 6.89 8.62 4.55
N LEU A 64 7.80 7.66 4.39
CA LEU A 64 8.20 6.72 5.43
C LEU A 64 8.74 7.48 6.65
N ARG A 65 8.18 7.19 7.82
CA ARG A 65 8.58 7.78 9.09
C ARG A 65 8.85 6.71 10.14
N PHE A 66 9.58 7.11 11.17
CA PHE A 66 9.92 6.24 12.30
C PHE A 66 9.20 6.78 13.52
N ASP A 67 8.20 6.03 13.96
CA ASP A 67 7.37 6.36 15.10
C ASP A 67 7.83 5.57 16.33
N THR A 68 7.55 6.11 17.51
CA THR A 68 7.90 5.50 18.79
C THR A 68 6.71 5.54 19.73
N THR A 69 6.45 4.45 20.44
CA THR A 69 5.45 4.43 21.52
C THR A 69 5.94 5.10 22.80
N LYS A 70 7.25 5.35 22.93
CA LYS A 70 7.90 5.99 24.07
C LYS A 70 8.96 7.00 23.60
N PRO A 71 9.08 8.19 24.21
CA PRO A 71 10.05 9.21 23.81
C PRO A 71 11.52 8.74 23.86
N GLU A 72 11.85 7.83 24.77
CA GLU A 72 13.18 7.29 24.98
C GLU A 72 13.56 6.12 24.04
N ALA A 73 12.61 5.63 23.23
CA ALA A 73 12.88 4.56 22.29
C ALA A 73 13.81 5.04 21.18
N LYS A 74 14.84 4.24 20.88
CA LYS A 74 15.79 4.52 19.80
C LYS A 74 15.26 4.03 18.46
N THR A 75 15.68 4.69 17.38
CA THR A 75 15.31 4.34 16.00
C THR A 75 16.53 4.24 15.09
N ASP A 76 17.73 4.24 15.68
CA ASP A 76 18.99 4.42 14.95
C ASP A 76 19.27 3.22 14.04
N ASN A 77 19.09 2.01 14.56
CA ASN A 77 19.32 0.79 13.80
C ASN A 77 18.23 0.59 12.73
N LEU A 78 16.98 0.93 13.03
CA LEU A 78 15.90 0.94 12.05
C LEU A 78 16.17 1.90 10.90
N ARG A 79 16.63 3.13 11.19
CA ARG A 79 16.99 4.10 10.17
C ARG A 79 18.15 3.61 9.31
N GLU A 80 19.19 3.07 9.93
CA GLU A 80 20.35 2.52 9.23
C GLU A 80 19.95 1.35 8.34
N LEU A 81 19.13 0.43 8.85
CA LEU A 81 18.60 -0.74 8.13
C LEU A 81 17.82 -0.34 6.87
N PHE A 82 16.88 0.62 6.98
CA PHE A 82 16.12 1.09 5.84
C PHE A 82 16.98 1.91 4.86
N SER A 83 18.01 2.61 5.34
CA SER A 83 18.96 3.30 4.47
C SER A 83 19.80 2.32 3.64
N LEU A 84 20.19 1.17 4.21
CA LEU A 84 21.02 0.16 3.56
C LEU A 84 20.34 -0.39 2.29
N LEU A 85 19.02 -0.58 2.33
CA LEU A 85 18.24 -1.02 1.18
C LEU A 85 17.92 0.10 0.20
N SER A 86 17.90 1.36 0.64
CA SER A 86 17.61 2.51 -0.24
C SER A 86 18.68 2.75 -1.32
N VAL A 87 19.88 2.17 -1.15
CA VAL A 87 21.00 2.27 -2.10
C VAL A 87 20.89 1.24 -3.24
N GLN A 88 19.98 0.26 -3.12
CA GLN A 88 19.85 -0.79 -4.13
C GLN A 88 19.05 -0.28 -5.32
N ASP A 89 19.75 -0.01 -6.43
CA ASP A 89 19.24 0.37 -7.75
C ASP A 89 18.08 1.40 -7.73
N PRO A 90 18.25 2.63 -8.23
CA PRO A 90 17.19 3.63 -8.26
C PRO A 90 15.84 3.15 -8.85
N ARG A 91 15.83 2.12 -9.71
CA ARG A 91 14.60 1.50 -10.24
C ARG A 91 13.81 0.70 -9.20
N LEU A 92 14.45 0.24 -8.13
CA LEU A 92 13.87 -0.49 -7.01
C LEU A 92 13.49 0.42 -5.85
N LYS A 93 13.68 1.74 -5.97
CA LYS A 93 13.07 2.71 -5.08
C LYS A 93 11.61 2.87 -5.51
N PRO A 94 10.62 2.28 -4.80
CA PRO A 94 9.22 2.50 -5.15
C PRO A 94 8.92 3.97 -4.87
N THR A 95 8.86 4.74 -5.93
CA THR A 95 8.36 6.11 -5.91
C THR A 95 6.86 6.02 -6.14
N ARG A 96 6.10 6.70 -5.30
CA ARG A 96 4.66 6.80 -5.48
C ARG A 96 4.37 7.32 -6.89
N ILE A 97 3.50 6.65 -7.63
CA ILE A 97 3.14 7.09 -8.98
C ILE A 97 2.20 8.28 -8.85
N ASN A 98 2.79 9.48 -8.75
CA ASN A 98 2.07 10.73 -8.46
C ASN A 98 1.02 11.13 -9.52
N HIS A 99 0.98 10.45 -10.65
CA HIS A 99 0.09 10.74 -11.78
C HIS A 99 -0.70 9.51 -12.25
N LEU A 100 -0.84 8.46 -11.42
CA LEU A 100 -1.55 7.24 -11.80
C LEU A 100 -3.03 7.52 -12.15
N ASP A 101 -3.63 8.46 -11.43
CA ASP A 101 -4.97 9.02 -11.71
C ASP A 101 -5.08 9.58 -13.13
N LYS A 102 -4.08 10.37 -13.55
CA LYS A 102 -4.02 10.94 -14.90
C LYS A 102 -3.79 9.86 -15.95
N ILE A 103 -2.95 8.86 -15.67
CA ILE A 103 -2.71 7.73 -16.59
C ILE A 103 -4.01 6.96 -16.85
N PHE A 104 -4.77 6.66 -15.80
CA PHE A 104 -6.04 5.94 -15.94
C PHE A 104 -7.09 6.79 -16.65
N THR A 105 -7.21 8.08 -16.30
CA THR A 105 -8.11 8.99 -17.01
C THR A 105 -7.78 9.07 -18.50
N ASN A 106 -6.50 9.22 -18.85
CA ASN A 106 -6.03 9.27 -20.25
C ASN A 106 -6.21 7.95 -21.00
N SER A 107 -6.28 6.84 -20.27
CA SER A 107 -6.53 5.51 -20.81
C SER A 107 -8.03 5.21 -20.98
N GLY A 108 -8.91 6.14 -20.62
CA GLY A 108 -10.36 6.03 -20.79
C GLY A 108 -11.11 5.49 -19.57
N PHE A 109 -10.44 5.30 -18.42
CA PHE A 109 -11.16 5.05 -17.17
C PHE A 109 -11.92 6.30 -16.74
N VAL A 110 -13.10 6.11 -16.14
CA VAL A 110 -13.89 7.16 -15.50
C VAL A 110 -14.05 6.86 -14.02
N GLU A 111 -14.61 7.81 -13.26
CA GLU A 111 -14.77 7.70 -11.81
C GLU A 111 -13.44 7.36 -11.11
N VAL A 112 -12.35 7.96 -11.59
CA VAL A 112 -11.02 7.74 -11.04
C VAL A 112 -10.90 8.47 -9.70
N GLU A 113 -10.83 7.71 -8.60
CA GLU A 113 -10.65 8.23 -7.25
C GLU A 113 -9.25 7.87 -6.74
N ARG A 114 -8.51 8.87 -6.26
CA ARG A 114 -7.22 8.68 -5.58
C ARG A 114 -7.39 8.97 -4.10
N VAL A 115 -7.00 8.02 -3.26
CA VAL A 115 -7.04 8.17 -1.80
C VAL A 115 -5.68 7.82 -1.21
N THR A 116 -5.21 8.64 -0.27
CA THR A 116 -4.06 8.35 0.58
C THR A 116 -4.54 8.21 2.01
N ARG A 117 -4.17 7.11 2.68
CA ARG A 117 -4.50 6.82 4.08
C ARG A 117 -3.28 6.25 4.77
N ASP A 118 -3.04 6.72 5.98
CA ASP A 118 -2.16 6.04 6.92
C ASP A 118 -2.84 4.78 7.43
N ALA A 119 -2.04 3.73 7.65
CA ALA A 119 -2.51 2.56 8.36
C ALA A 119 -2.86 2.93 9.81
N PRO A 120 -3.99 2.44 10.37
CA PRO A 120 -4.24 2.59 11.79
C PRO A 120 -3.12 1.90 12.59
N PRO A 121 -2.80 2.36 13.82
CA PRO A 121 -1.55 1.97 14.51
C PRO A 121 -1.31 0.45 14.65
N HIS A 122 -2.36 -0.33 14.90
CA HIS A 122 -2.24 -1.78 15.01
C HIS A 122 -1.88 -2.47 13.68
N LEU A 123 -2.35 -1.94 12.54
CA LEU A 123 -1.97 -2.44 11.22
C LEU A 123 -0.58 -1.94 10.82
N ALA A 124 -0.28 -0.68 11.11
CA ALA A 124 1.03 -0.08 10.88
C ALA A 124 2.15 -0.91 11.54
N PHE A 125 1.96 -1.29 12.80
CA PHE A 125 2.91 -2.14 13.52
C PHE A 125 3.05 -3.54 12.89
N MET A 126 1.95 -4.17 12.47
CA MET A 126 2.02 -5.47 11.77
C MET A 126 2.71 -5.38 10.40
N PHE A 127 2.50 -4.30 9.65
CA PHE A 127 3.20 -4.08 8.37
C PHE A 127 4.69 -3.87 8.59
N HIS A 128 5.06 -3.13 9.63
CA HIS A 128 6.45 -2.98 10.06
C HIS A 128 7.10 -4.33 10.38
N GLU A 129 6.50 -5.14 11.26
CA GLU A 129 7.04 -6.46 11.62
C GLU A 129 7.14 -7.38 10.40
N ALA A 130 6.11 -7.39 9.54
CA ALA A 130 6.14 -8.18 8.31
C ALA A 130 7.23 -7.69 7.34
N GLY A 131 7.49 -6.39 7.28
CA GLY A 131 8.54 -5.78 6.46
C GLY A 131 9.95 -6.17 6.91
N LEU A 132 10.18 -6.40 8.22
CA LEU A 132 11.47 -6.86 8.72
C LEU A 132 11.84 -8.25 8.18
N MET A 133 10.87 -9.14 7.91
CA MET A 133 11.15 -10.46 7.32
C MET A 133 11.80 -10.38 5.94
N ILE A 134 11.51 -9.33 5.15
CA ILE A 134 12.09 -9.15 3.81
C ILE A 134 13.61 -8.98 3.93
N HIS A 135 14.08 -8.26 4.95
CA HIS A 135 15.50 -8.02 5.19
C HIS A 135 16.25 -9.33 5.50
N GLU A 136 15.63 -10.24 6.25
CA GLU A 136 16.17 -11.57 6.50
C GLU A 136 16.29 -12.38 5.20
N GLN A 137 15.27 -12.34 4.35
CA GLN A 137 15.31 -13.03 3.05
C GLN A 137 16.40 -12.48 2.14
N ILE A 138 16.62 -11.16 2.15
CA ILE A 138 17.69 -10.52 1.39
C ILE A 138 19.05 -10.97 1.94
N ALA A 139 19.26 -10.96 3.25
CA ALA A 139 20.52 -11.37 3.88
C ALA A 139 20.93 -12.81 3.48
N ARG A 140 19.95 -13.73 3.41
CA ARG A 140 20.19 -15.14 3.06
C ARG A 140 20.45 -15.37 1.57
N LYS A 141 19.93 -14.52 0.69
CA LYS A 141 19.91 -14.75 -0.77
C LYS A 141 20.83 -13.83 -1.56
N THR A 142 21.23 -12.70 -1.00
CA THR A 142 22.11 -11.75 -1.69
C THR A 142 23.49 -12.35 -1.91
N LYS A 143 24.10 -12.03 -3.04
CA LYS A 143 25.51 -12.38 -3.34
C LYS A 143 26.49 -11.29 -2.88
N ASN A 144 25.97 -10.19 -2.33
CA ASN A 144 26.76 -9.10 -1.79
C ASN A 144 27.08 -9.41 -0.31
N GLU A 145 28.30 -9.89 -0.04
CA GLU A 145 28.73 -10.29 1.30
C GLU A 145 28.70 -9.13 2.31
N TYR A 146 29.07 -7.92 1.89
CA TYR A 146 29.01 -6.73 2.74
C TYR A 146 27.57 -6.46 3.19
N MET A 147 26.64 -6.48 2.25
CA MET A 147 25.22 -6.28 2.53
C MET A 147 24.64 -7.39 3.40
N ALA A 148 25.00 -8.65 3.15
CA ALA A 148 24.58 -9.75 4.00
C ALA A 148 25.10 -9.58 5.44
N GLY A 149 26.37 -9.18 5.60
CA GLY A 149 26.98 -8.88 6.89
C GLY A 149 26.26 -7.75 7.64
N GLU A 150 26.02 -6.63 6.96
CA GLU A 150 25.31 -5.49 7.55
C GLU A 150 23.87 -5.83 7.93
N LEU A 151 23.14 -6.57 7.10
CA LEU A 151 21.79 -7.03 7.44
C LEU A 151 21.80 -7.99 8.64
N ASN A 152 22.77 -8.91 8.72
CA ASN A 152 22.90 -9.82 9.86
C ASN A 152 23.24 -9.09 11.17
N ARG A 153 23.92 -7.94 11.09
CA ARG A 153 24.22 -7.07 12.24
C ARG A 153 23.01 -6.21 12.63
N LEU A 154 22.38 -5.56 11.66
CA LEU A 154 21.35 -4.55 11.88
C LEU A 154 19.98 -5.14 12.21
N LEU A 155 19.60 -6.25 11.57
CA LEU A 155 18.26 -6.82 11.73
C LEU A 155 17.95 -7.20 13.20
N PRO A 156 18.83 -7.92 13.93
CA PRO A 156 18.58 -8.20 15.36
C PRO A 156 18.46 -6.92 16.19
N ALA A 157 19.28 -5.91 15.94
CA ALA A 157 19.24 -4.64 16.67
C ALA A 157 17.94 -3.85 16.40
N ALA A 158 17.49 -3.82 15.14
CA ALA A 158 16.21 -3.24 14.74
C ALA A 158 15.01 -3.96 15.36
N VAL A 159 15.09 -5.29 15.52
CA VAL A 159 14.07 -6.07 16.24
C VAL A 159 14.03 -5.69 17.72
N GLU A 160 15.16 -5.47 18.37
CA GLU A 160 15.18 -4.99 19.76
C GLU A 160 14.59 -3.58 19.89
N GLU A 161 14.92 -2.64 18.98
CA GLU A 161 14.27 -1.33 18.91
C GLU A 161 12.74 -1.47 18.75
N THR A 162 12.31 -2.43 17.93
CA THR A 162 10.89 -2.72 17.72
C THR A 162 10.20 -3.21 18.97
N ARG A 163 10.82 -4.12 19.71
CA ARG A 163 10.33 -4.60 21.02
C ARG A 163 10.24 -3.48 22.06
N LEU A 164 11.14 -2.49 21.98
CA LEU A 164 11.12 -1.31 22.84
C LEU A 164 10.13 -0.24 22.37
N GLY A 165 9.46 -0.46 21.23
CA GLY A 165 8.34 0.33 20.77
C GLY A 165 8.62 1.27 19.61
N ALA A 166 9.73 1.10 18.89
CA ALA A 166 9.99 1.80 17.63
C ALA A 166 9.39 1.04 16.43
N TYR A 167 8.82 1.75 15.46
CA TYR A 167 8.28 1.11 14.26
C TYR A 167 8.24 2.08 13.09
N VAL A 168 8.14 1.53 11.89
CA VAL A 168 8.07 2.28 10.64
C VAL A 168 6.62 2.42 10.18
N THR A 169 6.25 3.60 9.68
CA THR A 169 4.93 3.87 9.09
C THR A 169 5.02 4.64 7.78
#